data_AF-X1HIK5-F1
#
_entry.id   AF-X1HIK5-F1
#
_cell.length_a   1.000
_cell.length_b   1.000
_cell.length_c   1.000
_cell.angle_alpha   90.00
_cell.angle_beta   90.00
_cell.angle_gamma   90.00
#
_symmetry.space_group_name_H-M   'P 1'
#
loop_
_entity.id
_entity.type
_entity.pdbx_description
1 polymer ?
#
loop_
_entity_poly.entity_id
_entity_poly.type
_entity_poly.pdbx_seq_one_letter_code
_entity_poly.pdbx_strand_id
1 'polypeptide(L)'
;VWLQNMGVLMISGFGFRFLLLITLTAGTCFLMWLGEQITDFGIGNGISIIIFGGIIARIPSQLVQTAKLLQVGEIGILPVITLIVVSAVVIGGVIAIQKGQRRIPVQYAKRVIGRRMYGGQGTHIPLRVNQAGVIPIIFASAILLFPATIAQFFQNLAFMKSMSEALSPGQPLYLILYATLIVVFTFFYTAITFNPANMADNMKKYGGFIPGIRPGKNTTVYIDHIMTRITLSGALFLAVIAILPNILIKITGITTFYFGG
;
A
#
# COMPACT_ATOMS: atom_id res chain seq x y z
N VAL A 1 19.65 24.38 5.48
CA VAL A 1 19.46 25.16 4.23
C VAL A 1 17.99 25.11 3.81
N TRP A 2 17.37 23.96 3.57
CA TRP A 2 15.92 23.89 3.25
C TRP A 2 14.99 24.44 4.34
N LEU A 3 15.13 24.01 5.59
CA LEU A 3 14.38 24.59 6.73
C LEU A 3 14.70 26.08 6.99
N GLN A 4 15.86 26.56 6.53
CA GLN A 4 16.23 27.98 6.61
C GLN A 4 15.55 28.79 5.50
N ASN A 5 15.48 28.24 4.28
CA ASN A 5 14.80 28.85 3.14
C ASN A 5 13.27 28.87 3.29
N MET A 6 12.70 27.98 4.10
CA MET A 6 11.28 28.00 4.47
C MET A 6 10.94 28.99 5.60
N GLY A 7 11.92 29.75 6.13
CA GLY A 7 11.69 30.72 7.20
C GLY A 7 11.36 30.13 8.58
N VAL A 8 11.47 28.80 8.74
CA VAL A 8 11.11 28.09 9.99
C VAL A 8 12.20 28.22 11.06
N LEU A 9 13.43 28.58 10.68
CA LEU A 9 14.58 28.61 11.58
C LEU A 9 15.09 30.03 11.82
N MET A 10 14.94 30.49 13.06
CA MET A 10 15.45 31.79 13.56
C MET A 10 16.97 31.82 13.76
N ILE A 11 17.65 30.66 13.82
CA ILE A 11 19.08 30.55 14.18
C ILE A 11 19.85 29.73 13.12
N SER A 12 20.98 30.27 12.66
CA SER A 12 21.75 29.73 11.52
C SER A 12 23.22 29.42 11.87
N GLY A 13 23.46 28.59 12.89
CA GLY A 13 24.82 28.13 13.25
C GLY A 13 25.17 26.71 12.77
N PHE A 14 26.46 26.43 12.53
CA PHE A 14 26.95 25.06 12.23
C PHE A 14 26.60 24.07 13.37
N GLY A 15 26.72 24.49 14.63
CA GLY A 15 26.31 23.70 15.80
C GLY A 15 24.81 23.37 15.80
N PHE A 16 23.95 24.30 15.37
CA PHE A 16 22.51 24.04 15.26
C PHE A 16 22.19 23.02 14.15
N ARG A 17 22.89 23.08 13.01
CA ARG A 17 22.75 22.08 11.94
C ARG A 17 23.13 20.67 12.41
N PHE A 18 24.21 20.57 13.18
CA PHE A 18 24.67 19.30 13.74
C PHE A 18 23.67 18.74 14.77
N LEU A 19 23.16 19.58 15.65
CA LEU A 19 22.10 19.22 16.60
C LEU A 19 20.85 18.72 15.87
N LEU A 20 20.41 19.42 14.83
CA LEU A 20 19.25 19.05 14.02
C LEU A 20 19.44 17.67 13.34
N LEU A 21 20.63 17.41 12.78
CA LEU A 21 20.97 16.12 12.19
C LEU A 21 20.90 14.99 13.23
N ILE A 22 21.49 15.19 14.41
CA ILE A 22 21.46 14.19 15.50
C ILE A 22 20.02 13.97 15.96
N THR A 23 19.24 15.02 16.21
CA THR A 23 17.86 14.88 16.69
C THR A 23 16.97 14.17 15.69
N LEU A 24 17.06 14.49 14.39
CA LEU A 24 16.30 13.79 13.35
C LEU A 24 16.72 12.33 13.24
N THR A 25 18.04 12.05 13.21
CA THR A 25 18.56 10.69 13.07
C THR A 25 18.17 9.84 14.29
N ALA A 26 18.38 10.36 15.50
CA ALA A 26 17.99 9.70 16.74
C ALA A 26 16.48 9.45 16.79
N GLY A 27 15.66 10.43 16.39
CA GLY A 27 14.21 10.29 16.28
C GLY A 27 13.79 9.19 15.30
N THR A 28 14.41 9.13 14.11
CA THR A 28 14.12 8.08 13.12
C THR A 28 14.55 6.70 13.58
N CYS A 29 15.73 6.56 14.20
CA CYS A 29 16.20 5.28 14.76
C CYS A 29 15.31 4.83 15.92
N PHE A 30 14.87 5.76 16.77
CA PHE A 30 13.94 5.46 17.86
C PHE A 30 12.59 4.96 17.32
N LEU A 31 12.04 5.60 16.29
CA LEU A 31 10.80 5.15 15.65
C LEU A 31 10.95 3.79 14.97
N MET A 32 12.09 3.53 14.32
CA MET A 32 12.40 2.21 13.74
C MET A 32 12.45 1.14 14.82
N TRP A 33 13.22 1.37 15.90
CA TRP A 33 13.31 0.46 17.03
C TRP A 33 11.95 0.20 17.67
N LEU A 34 11.14 1.24 17.88
CA LEU A 34 9.78 1.11 18.40
C LEU A 34 8.91 0.26 17.45
N GLY A 35 9.03 0.46 16.14
CA GLY A 35 8.36 -0.35 15.12
C GLY A 35 8.76 -1.84 15.17
N GLU A 36 10.02 -2.15 15.42
CA GLU A 36 10.50 -3.52 15.62
C GLU A 36 9.92 -4.11 16.93
N GLN A 37 9.95 -3.36 18.03
CA GLN A 37 9.37 -3.81 19.30
C GLN A 37 7.86 -4.10 19.19
N ILE A 38 7.10 -3.29 18.45
CA ILE A 38 5.68 -3.58 18.18
C ILE A 38 5.53 -4.84 17.32
N THR A 39 6.46 -5.12 16.41
CA THR A 39 6.41 -6.33 15.58
C THR A 39 6.67 -7.59 16.41
N ASP A 40 7.61 -7.53 17.35
CA ASP A 40 7.99 -8.68 18.19
C ASP A 40 6.99 -8.96 19.32
N PHE A 41 6.51 -7.91 20.00
CA PHE A 41 5.66 -8.04 21.19
C PHE A 41 4.18 -7.69 20.93
N GLY A 42 3.87 -7.10 19.79
CA GLY A 42 2.54 -6.62 19.43
C GLY A 42 1.85 -7.46 18.36
N ILE A 43 0.96 -6.82 17.60
CA ILE A 43 0.12 -7.47 16.59
C ILE A 43 0.48 -6.91 15.22
N GLY A 44 0.81 -7.77 14.27
CA GLY A 44 1.02 -7.36 12.88
C GLY A 44 2.41 -6.75 12.62
N ASN A 45 2.49 -5.81 11.68
CA ASN A 45 3.74 -5.14 11.31
C ASN A 45 3.82 -3.77 11.99
N GLY A 46 4.77 -3.59 12.90
CA GLY A 46 4.84 -2.40 13.75
C GLY A 46 5.14 -1.11 12.99
N ILE A 47 5.98 -1.17 11.95
CA ILE A 47 6.23 -0.01 11.06
C ILE A 47 4.92 0.44 10.40
N SER A 48 4.10 -0.51 9.94
CA SER A 48 2.80 -0.20 9.32
C SER A 48 1.82 0.41 10.32
N ILE A 49 1.83 -0.02 11.58
CA ILE A 49 0.99 0.54 12.65
C ILE A 49 1.38 1.98 12.99
N ILE A 50 2.69 2.28 13.03
CA ILE A 50 3.16 3.65 13.28
C ILE A 50 2.69 4.59 12.18
N ILE A 51 2.84 4.20 10.90
CA ILE A 51 2.35 4.98 9.76
C ILE A 51 0.83 5.17 9.84
N PHE A 52 0.09 4.08 10.11
CA PHE A 52 -1.36 4.11 10.27
C PHE A 52 -1.83 5.06 11.38
N GLY A 53 -1.20 4.99 12.56
CA GLY A 53 -1.48 5.89 13.67
C GLY A 53 -1.21 7.35 13.32
N GLY A 54 -0.13 7.62 12.58
CA GLY A 54 0.19 8.95 12.08
C GLY A 54 -0.85 9.52 11.10
N ILE A 55 -1.42 8.68 10.23
CA ILE A 55 -2.48 9.08 9.29
C ILE A 55 -3.78 9.33 10.07
N ILE A 56 -4.18 8.41 10.95
CA ILE A 56 -5.44 8.53 11.71
C ILE A 56 -5.42 9.72 12.67
N ALA A 57 -4.29 10.04 13.28
CA ALA A 57 -4.18 11.19 14.19
C ALA A 57 -4.55 12.52 13.52
N ARG A 58 -4.49 12.61 12.18
CA ARG A 58 -4.87 13.80 11.41
C ARG A 58 -6.36 13.86 11.07
N ILE A 59 -7.07 12.73 11.09
CA ILE A 59 -8.50 12.68 10.71
C ILE A 59 -9.36 13.59 11.61
N PRO A 60 -9.24 13.58 12.95
CA PRO A 60 -10.06 14.44 13.81
C PRO A 60 -9.89 15.93 13.50
N SER A 61 -8.66 16.39 13.29
CA SER A 61 -8.40 17.79 12.98
C SER A 61 -8.93 18.19 11.61
N GLN A 62 -8.82 17.31 10.61
CA GLN A 62 -9.40 17.51 9.27
C GLN A 62 -10.93 17.58 9.29
N LEU A 63 -11.60 16.75 10.12
CA LEU A 63 -13.04 16.79 10.30
C LEU A 63 -13.49 18.11 10.93
N VAL A 64 -12.80 18.59 11.97
CA VAL A 64 -13.10 19.88 12.61
C VAL A 64 -12.90 21.04 11.65
N GLN A 65 -11.82 21.03 10.84
CA GLN A 65 -11.59 22.05 9.82
C GLN A 65 -12.69 22.05 8.76
N THR A 66 -13.07 20.87 8.26
CA THR A 66 -14.14 20.75 7.26
C THR A 66 -15.49 21.20 7.82
N ALA A 67 -15.79 20.91 9.09
CA ALA A 67 -17.00 21.39 9.75
C ALA A 67 -17.02 22.92 9.91
N LYS A 68 -15.88 23.55 10.19
CA LYS A 68 -15.77 25.02 10.22
C LYS A 68 -16.00 25.64 8.84
N LEU A 69 -15.43 25.07 7.79
CA LEU A 69 -15.62 25.54 6.42
C LEU A 69 -17.07 25.43 5.94
N LEU A 70 -17.78 24.39 6.40
CA LEU A 70 -19.23 24.26 6.22
C LEU A 70 -20.03 25.34 6.96
N GLN A 71 -19.64 25.66 8.21
CA GLN A 71 -20.30 26.70 9.01
C GLN A 71 -20.11 28.11 8.44
N VAL A 72 -18.93 28.38 7.88
CA VAL A 72 -18.60 29.67 7.22
C VAL A 72 -19.23 29.77 5.82
N GLY A 73 -19.72 28.65 5.26
CA GLY A 73 -20.39 28.61 3.96
C GLY A 73 -19.43 28.59 2.75
N GLU A 74 -18.13 28.40 2.98
CA GLU A 74 -17.13 28.28 1.91
C GLU A 74 -17.27 26.95 1.14
N ILE A 75 -17.82 25.92 1.79
CA ILE A 75 -18.08 24.61 1.17
C ILE A 75 -19.58 24.32 1.23
N GLY A 76 -20.16 23.88 0.11
CA GLY A 76 -21.54 23.42 0.06
C GLY A 76 -21.73 22.09 0.79
N ILE A 77 -22.96 21.83 1.27
CA ILE A 77 -23.31 20.55 1.92
C ILE A 77 -23.13 19.35 0.96
N LEU A 78 -23.33 19.57 -0.34
CA LEU A 78 -23.30 18.54 -1.37
C LEU A 78 -21.91 17.90 -1.52
N PRO A 79 -20.79 18.65 -1.69
CA PRO A 79 -19.43 18.11 -1.67
C PRO A 79 -19.08 17.24 -0.46
N VAL A 80 -19.57 17.59 0.74
CA VAL A 80 -19.30 16.83 1.97
C VAL A 80 -20.06 15.50 1.98
N ILE A 81 -21.32 15.51 1.55
CA ILE A 81 -22.09 14.27 1.38
C ILE A 81 -21.44 13.37 0.33
N THR A 82 -21.03 13.93 -0.82
CA THR A 82 -20.31 13.20 -1.86
C THR A 82 -19.03 12.57 -1.32
N LEU A 83 -18.26 13.32 -0.52
CA LEU A 83 -17.05 12.81 0.11
C LEU A 83 -17.35 11.59 0.99
N ILE A 84 -18.30 11.69 1.92
CA ILE A 84 -18.68 10.59 2.82
C ILE A 84 -19.11 9.34 2.04
N VAL A 85 -19.93 9.51 1.01
CA VAL A 85 -20.41 8.41 0.16
C VAL A 85 -19.25 7.73 -0.56
N VAL A 86 -18.37 8.52 -1.20
CA VAL A 86 -17.24 7.95 -1.93
C VAL A 86 -16.28 7.23 -0.97
N SER A 87 -16.05 7.77 0.23
CA SER A 87 -15.25 7.11 1.25
C SER A 87 -15.79 5.76 1.66
N ALA A 88 -17.11 5.66 1.89
CA ALA A 88 -17.77 4.41 2.20
C ALA A 88 -17.62 3.38 1.06
N VAL A 89 -17.76 3.84 -0.19
CA VAL A 89 -17.57 3.00 -1.39
C VAL A 89 -16.13 2.51 -1.50
N VAL A 90 -15.14 3.37 -1.27
CA VAL A 90 -13.72 3.01 -1.32
C VAL A 90 -13.38 2.00 -0.23
N ILE A 91 -13.82 2.24 1.01
CA ILE A 91 -13.61 1.31 2.14
C ILE A 91 -14.26 -0.04 1.83
N GLY A 92 -15.51 -0.04 1.37
CA GLY A 92 -16.22 -1.25 0.97
C GLY A 92 -15.51 -2.01 -0.14
N GLY A 93 -15.02 -1.30 -1.17
CA GLY A 93 -14.24 -1.87 -2.26
C GLY A 93 -12.94 -2.50 -1.78
N VAL A 94 -12.17 -1.81 -0.93
CA VAL A 94 -10.94 -2.33 -0.33
C VAL A 94 -11.22 -3.61 0.45
N ILE A 95 -12.26 -3.62 1.29
CA ILE A 95 -12.65 -4.80 2.07
C ILE A 95 -13.03 -5.96 1.14
N ALA A 96 -13.80 -5.70 0.08
CA ALA A 96 -14.24 -6.73 -0.86
C ALA A 96 -13.05 -7.41 -1.55
N ILE A 97 -12.06 -6.65 -2.01
CA ILE A 97 -10.87 -7.22 -2.66
C ILE A 97 -9.91 -7.86 -1.66
N GLN A 98 -9.76 -7.28 -0.46
CA GLN A 98 -8.90 -7.88 0.56
C GLN A 98 -9.44 -9.24 1.05
N LYS A 99 -10.77 -9.40 1.09
CA LYS A 99 -11.44 -10.68 1.38
C LYS A 99 -11.56 -11.59 0.15
N GLY A 100 -11.37 -11.05 -1.04
CA GLY A 100 -11.38 -11.79 -2.29
C GLY A 100 -10.29 -12.85 -2.31
N GLN A 101 -10.69 -14.11 -2.49
CA GLN A 101 -9.76 -15.23 -2.65
C GLN A 101 -10.23 -16.17 -3.74
N ARG A 102 -9.29 -16.61 -4.58
CA ARG A 102 -9.50 -17.72 -5.51
C ARG A 102 -9.15 -19.01 -4.81
N ARG A 103 -10.12 -19.92 -4.72
CA ARG A 103 -9.94 -21.24 -4.11
C ARG A 103 -9.50 -22.24 -5.18
N ILE A 104 -8.28 -22.79 -5.05
CA ILE A 104 -7.82 -23.89 -5.91
C ILE A 104 -8.14 -25.21 -5.20
N PRO A 105 -8.96 -26.10 -5.79
CA PRO A 105 -9.28 -27.38 -5.17
C PRO A 105 -8.05 -28.29 -5.16
N VAL A 106 -7.80 -28.93 -4.02
CA VAL A 106 -6.71 -29.88 -3.81
C VAL A 106 -7.27 -31.16 -3.23
N GLN A 107 -6.73 -32.28 -3.67
CA GLN A 107 -7.02 -33.59 -3.10
C GLN A 107 -5.75 -34.16 -2.50
N TYR A 108 -5.86 -34.66 -1.27
CA TYR A 108 -4.77 -35.41 -0.63
C TYR A 108 -4.96 -36.90 -0.89
N ALA A 109 -3.86 -37.58 -1.16
CA ALA A 109 -3.84 -39.01 -1.40
C ALA A 109 -4.49 -39.76 -0.23
N LYS A 110 -5.40 -40.68 -0.56
CA LYS A 110 -6.07 -41.53 0.42
C LYS A 110 -5.10 -42.57 0.94
N ARG A 111 -5.09 -42.84 2.25
CA ARG A 111 -4.42 -44.02 2.79
C ARG A 111 -5.43 -45.15 2.87
N VAL A 112 -5.16 -46.26 2.17
CA VAL A 112 -5.93 -47.48 2.32
C VAL A 112 -5.34 -48.25 3.50
N ILE A 113 -6.12 -48.43 4.58
CA ILE A 113 -5.76 -49.28 5.71
C ILE A 113 -6.78 -50.42 5.74
N GLY A 114 -6.33 -51.64 5.42
CA GLY A 114 -7.20 -52.82 5.30
C GLY A 114 -8.19 -52.72 4.13
N ARG A 115 -9.49 -52.94 4.37
CA ARG A 115 -10.57 -52.86 3.36
C ARG A 115 -11.35 -51.53 3.39
N ARG A 116 -11.00 -50.60 4.28
CA ARG A 116 -11.71 -49.32 4.42
C ARG A 116 -10.82 -48.18 3.93
N MET A 117 -11.36 -47.36 3.03
CA MET A 117 -10.74 -46.11 2.62
C MET A 117 -10.87 -45.11 3.77
N TYR A 118 -9.75 -44.64 4.31
CA TYR A 118 -9.70 -43.52 5.24
C TYR A 118 -9.07 -42.31 4.54
N GLY A 119 -9.72 -41.16 4.68
CA GLY A 119 -9.24 -39.91 4.10
C GLY A 119 -9.57 -39.71 2.62
N GLY A 120 -9.31 -38.50 2.15
CA GLY A 120 -9.71 -38.00 0.83
C GLY A 120 -10.77 -36.90 0.86
N GLN A 121 -10.79 -36.09 1.92
CA GLN A 121 -11.60 -34.88 1.90
C GLN A 121 -10.93 -33.86 0.97
N GLY A 122 -11.68 -33.40 -0.04
CA GLY A 122 -11.23 -32.31 -0.88
C GLY A 122 -11.03 -31.06 -0.04
N THR A 123 -9.86 -30.45 -0.12
CA THR A 123 -9.57 -29.15 0.49
C THR A 123 -9.38 -28.11 -0.60
N HIS A 124 -9.08 -26.87 -0.21
CA HIS A 124 -8.69 -25.85 -1.16
C HIS A 124 -7.53 -25.03 -0.62
N ILE A 125 -6.67 -24.56 -1.53
CA ILE A 125 -5.66 -23.56 -1.22
C ILE A 125 -6.27 -22.19 -1.55
N PRO A 126 -6.42 -21.30 -0.56
CA PRO A 126 -6.89 -19.94 -0.80
C PRO A 126 -5.74 -19.07 -1.33
N LEU A 127 -5.90 -18.56 -2.55
CA LEU A 127 -5.03 -17.50 -3.09
C LEU A 127 -5.76 -16.16 -2.98
N ARG A 128 -5.25 -15.24 -2.17
CA ARG A 128 -5.85 -13.92 -1.99
C ARG A 128 -5.64 -13.06 -3.23
N VAL A 129 -6.59 -12.17 -3.51
CA VAL A 129 -6.49 -11.23 -4.65
C VAL A 129 -5.37 -10.23 -4.44
N ASN A 130 -5.22 -9.74 -3.21
CA ASN A 130 -4.12 -8.89 -2.81
C ASN A 130 -3.23 -9.61 -1.78
N GLN A 131 -2.15 -10.24 -2.25
CA GLN A 131 -1.15 -10.85 -1.37
C GLN A 131 -0.18 -9.81 -0.79
N ALA A 132 0.03 -8.69 -1.52
CA ALA A 132 1.03 -7.69 -1.17
C ALA A 132 0.58 -6.70 -0.08
N GLY A 133 -0.73 -6.66 0.20
CA GLY A 133 -1.28 -5.74 1.19
C GLY A 133 -1.13 -4.29 0.74
N VAL A 134 -0.66 -3.43 1.64
CA VAL A 134 -0.50 -1.97 1.42
C VAL A 134 0.95 -1.59 1.08
N ILE A 135 1.90 -2.52 1.22
CA ILE A 135 3.34 -2.26 1.06
C ILE A 135 3.70 -1.68 -0.33
N PRO A 136 3.15 -2.17 -1.46
CA PRO A 136 3.45 -1.59 -2.78
C PRO A 136 3.09 -0.10 -2.90
N ILE A 137 2.01 0.33 -2.23
CA ILE A 137 1.57 1.73 -2.25
C ILE A 137 2.59 2.60 -1.52
N ILE A 138 3.08 2.13 -0.36
CA ILE A 138 4.09 2.82 0.45
C ILE A 138 5.42 2.95 -0.31
N PHE A 139 5.87 1.90 -1.00
CA PHE A 139 7.09 1.98 -1.80
C PHE A 139 6.94 2.92 -2.99
N ALA A 140 5.80 2.88 -3.68
CA ALA A 140 5.53 3.79 -4.79
C ALA A 140 5.54 5.25 -4.35
N SER A 141 4.93 5.58 -3.20
CA SER A 141 4.93 6.96 -2.68
C SER A 141 6.32 7.39 -2.23
N ALA A 142 7.08 6.55 -1.53
CA ALA A 142 8.44 6.85 -1.10
C ALA A 142 9.38 7.15 -2.27
N ILE A 143 9.30 6.37 -3.36
CA ILE A 143 10.14 6.55 -4.55
C ILE A 143 9.79 7.84 -5.30
N LEU A 144 8.53 8.24 -5.35
CA LEU A 144 8.15 9.52 -5.98
C LEU A 144 8.51 10.72 -5.10
N LEU A 145 8.42 10.57 -3.78
CA LEU A 145 8.71 11.64 -2.84
C LEU A 145 10.20 11.99 -2.82
N PHE A 146 11.09 11.02 -3.05
CA PHE A 146 12.54 11.25 -3.07
C PHE A 146 13.02 12.29 -4.11
N PRO A 147 12.77 12.13 -5.43
CA PRO A 147 13.17 13.12 -6.43
C PRO A 147 12.43 14.45 -6.27
N ALA A 148 11.16 14.42 -5.85
CA ALA A 148 10.39 15.64 -5.56
C ALA A 148 11.05 16.45 -4.44
N THR A 149 11.50 15.77 -3.38
CA THR A 149 12.19 16.41 -2.26
C THR A 149 13.54 16.98 -2.70
N ILE A 150 14.32 16.26 -3.52
CA ILE A 150 15.56 16.78 -4.12
C ILE A 150 15.29 18.03 -4.96
N ALA A 151 14.28 18.00 -5.82
CA ALA A 151 13.93 19.11 -6.69
C ALA A 151 13.57 20.38 -5.89
N GLN A 152 12.94 20.23 -4.71
CA GLN A 152 12.67 21.33 -3.79
C GLN A 152 13.94 21.98 -3.21
N PHE A 153 15.08 21.29 -3.13
CA PHE A 153 16.34 21.91 -2.70
C PHE A 153 16.97 22.80 -3.79
N PHE A 154 16.65 22.55 -5.06
CA PHE A 154 17.27 23.21 -6.21
C PHE A 154 16.27 24.07 -7.01
N GLN A 155 15.35 24.76 -6.33
CA GLN A 155 14.32 25.61 -6.96
C GLN A 155 14.88 26.75 -7.83
N ASN A 156 16.16 27.10 -7.66
CA ASN A 156 16.85 28.12 -8.47
C ASN A 156 17.09 27.66 -9.92
N LEU A 157 17.06 26.36 -10.20
CA LEU A 157 17.19 25.82 -11.56
C LEU A 157 15.81 25.62 -12.17
N ALA A 158 15.53 26.29 -13.30
CA ALA A 158 14.25 26.21 -14.00
C ALA A 158 13.81 24.76 -14.30
N PHE A 159 14.77 23.90 -14.69
CA PHE A 159 14.51 22.46 -14.90
C PHE A 159 14.05 21.74 -13.63
N MET A 160 14.72 21.98 -12.50
CA MET A 160 14.37 21.35 -11.22
C MET A 160 13.03 21.87 -10.69
N LYS A 161 12.72 23.15 -10.92
CA LYS A 161 11.40 23.72 -10.62
C LYS A 161 10.30 23.05 -11.45
N SER A 162 10.46 22.96 -12.77
CA SER A 162 9.49 22.28 -13.64
C SER A 162 9.31 20.80 -13.28
N MET A 163 10.40 20.13 -12.89
CA MET A 163 10.35 18.73 -12.44
C MET A 163 9.63 18.58 -11.09
N SER A 164 9.88 19.48 -10.13
CA SER A 164 9.17 19.52 -8.85
C SER A 164 7.67 19.78 -9.05
N GLU A 165 7.33 20.70 -9.94
CA GLU A 165 5.94 21.02 -10.27
C GLU A 165 5.26 19.82 -10.92
N ALA A 166 5.90 19.16 -11.89
CA ALA A 166 5.35 17.98 -12.57
C ALA A 166 5.20 16.75 -11.67
N LEU A 167 6.05 16.60 -10.65
CA LEU A 167 6.00 15.54 -9.63
C LEU A 167 5.14 15.92 -8.41
N SER A 168 4.47 17.07 -8.43
CA SER A 168 3.58 17.45 -7.33
C SER A 168 2.28 16.64 -7.36
N PRO A 169 1.72 16.26 -6.18
CA PRO A 169 0.43 15.61 -6.10
C PRO A 169 -0.66 16.40 -6.84
N GLY A 170 -1.50 15.71 -7.62
CA GLY A 170 -2.56 16.31 -8.44
C GLY A 170 -2.17 16.60 -9.90
N GLN A 171 -0.88 16.54 -10.27
CA GLN A 171 -0.48 16.62 -11.68
C GLN A 171 -0.69 15.29 -12.42
N PRO A 172 -1.06 15.31 -13.72
CA PRO A 172 -1.25 14.09 -14.49
C PRO A 172 -0.03 13.18 -14.54
N LEU A 173 1.18 13.76 -14.63
CA LEU A 173 2.42 12.99 -14.66
C LEU A 173 2.63 12.22 -13.35
N TYR A 174 2.43 12.88 -12.21
CA TYR A 174 2.51 12.23 -10.89
C TYR A 174 1.53 11.06 -10.78
N LEU A 175 0.27 11.23 -11.22
CA LEU A 175 -0.74 10.17 -11.13
C LEU A 175 -0.39 8.97 -12.01
N ILE A 176 0.09 9.19 -13.24
CA ILE A 176 0.48 8.12 -14.16
C ILE A 176 1.69 7.35 -13.62
N LEU A 177 2.72 8.06 -13.14
CA LEU A 177 3.89 7.44 -12.54
C LEU A 177 3.49 6.66 -11.28
N TYR A 178 2.67 7.25 -10.41
CA TYR A 178 2.21 6.60 -9.18
C TYR A 178 1.42 5.32 -9.47
N ALA A 179 0.48 5.37 -10.41
CA ALA A 179 -0.25 4.19 -10.88
C ALA A 179 0.69 3.07 -11.34
N THR A 180 1.64 3.44 -12.20
CA THR A 180 2.58 2.51 -12.85
C THR A 180 3.49 1.88 -11.81
N LEU A 181 4.04 2.69 -10.88
CA LEU A 181 4.87 2.19 -9.80
C LEU A 181 4.09 1.23 -8.89
N ILE A 182 2.84 1.54 -8.53
CA ILE A 182 2.01 0.63 -7.72
C ILE A 182 1.85 -0.72 -8.40
N VAL A 183 1.57 -0.73 -9.71
CA VAL A 183 1.44 -1.99 -10.47
C VAL A 183 2.76 -2.76 -10.44
N VAL A 184 3.87 -2.11 -10.79
CA VAL A 184 5.21 -2.73 -10.80
C VAL A 184 5.56 -3.30 -9.42
N PHE A 185 5.38 -2.53 -8.34
CA PHE A 185 5.71 -2.96 -6.99
C PHE A 185 4.79 -4.06 -6.48
N THR A 186 3.53 -4.10 -6.91
CA THR A 186 2.61 -5.19 -6.54
C THR A 186 3.06 -6.50 -7.17
N PHE A 187 3.48 -6.49 -8.43
CA PHE A 187 4.07 -7.67 -9.07
C PHE A 187 5.39 -8.09 -8.43
N PHE A 188 6.29 -7.12 -8.23
CA PHE A 188 7.60 -7.36 -7.63
C PHE A 188 7.48 -7.97 -6.23
N TYR A 189 6.67 -7.37 -5.35
CA TYR A 189 6.48 -7.84 -3.99
C TYR A 189 5.80 -9.22 -3.96
N THR A 190 4.79 -9.45 -4.81
CA THR A 190 4.11 -10.75 -4.88
C THR A 190 5.06 -11.86 -5.35
N ALA A 191 5.92 -11.59 -6.33
CA ALA A 191 6.90 -12.55 -6.83
C ALA A 191 7.98 -12.92 -5.78
N ILE A 192 8.38 -11.97 -4.93
CA ILE A 192 9.36 -12.23 -3.85
C ILE A 192 8.74 -13.01 -2.70
N THR A 193 7.54 -12.63 -2.28
CA THR A 193 6.90 -13.21 -1.09
C THR A 193 6.23 -14.55 -1.35
N PHE A 194 5.74 -14.78 -2.56
CA PHE A 194 5.04 -16.01 -2.92
C PHE A 194 5.82 -16.78 -3.96
N ASN A 195 6.32 -17.95 -3.57
CA ASN A 195 7.05 -18.85 -4.45
C ASN A 195 6.16 -20.07 -4.83
N PRO A 196 5.64 -20.14 -6.08
CA PRO A 196 4.81 -21.25 -6.54
C PRO A 196 5.53 -22.60 -6.51
N ALA A 197 6.85 -22.63 -6.71
CA ALA A 197 7.62 -23.86 -6.74
C ALA A 197 7.68 -24.49 -5.35
N ASN A 198 7.96 -23.69 -4.32
CA ASN A 198 7.94 -24.13 -2.93
C ASN A 198 6.56 -24.64 -2.51
N MET A 199 5.49 -23.96 -2.95
CA MET A 199 4.12 -24.41 -2.69
C MET A 199 3.82 -25.76 -3.36
N ALA A 200 4.18 -25.93 -4.63
CA ALA A 200 3.99 -27.18 -5.35
C ALA A 200 4.79 -28.35 -4.74
N ASP A 201 6.03 -28.10 -4.32
CA ASP A 201 6.86 -29.11 -3.65
C ASP A 201 6.31 -29.49 -2.28
N ASN A 202 5.82 -28.52 -1.50
CA ASN A 202 5.14 -28.79 -0.24
C ASN A 202 3.86 -29.62 -0.46
N MET A 203 3.04 -29.28 -1.46
CA MET A 203 1.87 -30.10 -1.82
C MET A 203 2.27 -31.53 -2.15
N LYS A 204 3.30 -31.72 -2.98
CA LYS A 204 3.82 -33.04 -3.34
C LYS A 204 4.30 -33.82 -2.11
N LYS A 205 5.03 -33.18 -1.19
CA LYS A 205 5.51 -33.80 0.06
C LYS A 205 4.37 -34.27 0.97
N TYR A 206 3.29 -33.50 1.06
CA TYR A 206 2.10 -33.88 1.83
C TYR A 206 1.14 -34.81 1.07
N GLY A 207 1.51 -35.32 -0.11
CA GLY A 207 0.67 -36.20 -0.93
C GLY A 207 -0.55 -35.48 -1.53
N GLY A 208 -0.54 -34.15 -1.58
CA GLY A 208 -1.55 -33.31 -2.19
C GLY A 208 -1.32 -33.13 -3.69
N PHE A 209 -2.40 -33.14 -4.46
CA PHE A 209 -2.37 -32.85 -5.89
C PHE A 209 -3.61 -32.07 -6.33
N ILE A 210 -3.46 -31.31 -7.41
CA ILE A 210 -4.59 -30.63 -8.06
C ILE A 210 -5.20 -31.62 -9.05
N PRO A 211 -6.52 -31.91 -8.97
CA PRO A 211 -7.17 -32.81 -9.93
C PRO A 211 -6.93 -32.37 -11.38
N GLY A 212 -6.47 -33.29 -12.22
CA GLY A 212 -6.16 -33.03 -13.63
C GLY A 212 -4.74 -32.51 -13.91
N ILE A 213 -3.90 -32.26 -12.90
CA ILE A 213 -2.54 -31.75 -13.09
C ILE A 213 -1.53 -32.67 -12.41
N ARG A 214 -0.52 -33.11 -13.17
CA ARG A 214 0.57 -33.95 -12.64
C ARG A 214 1.39 -33.18 -11.59
N PRO A 215 1.61 -33.73 -10.37
CA PRO A 215 2.38 -33.06 -9.33
C PRO A 215 3.81 -32.69 -9.75
N GLY A 216 4.30 -31.54 -9.28
CA GLY A 216 5.64 -31.03 -9.56
C GLY A 216 5.59 -29.81 -10.49
N LYS A 217 6.44 -29.78 -11.53
CA LYS A 217 6.62 -28.61 -12.41
C LYS A 217 5.31 -28.11 -13.05
N ASN A 218 4.40 -29.01 -13.42
CA ASN A 218 3.11 -28.62 -14.00
C ASN A 218 2.19 -27.94 -12.97
N THR A 219 2.25 -28.34 -11.70
CA THR A 219 1.55 -27.66 -10.59
C THR A 219 2.11 -26.26 -10.38
N THR A 220 3.44 -26.10 -10.41
CA THR A 220 4.10 -24.80 -10.32
C THR A 220 3.61 -23.84 -11.40
N VAL A 221 3.67 -24.26 -12.67
CA VAL A 221 3.22 -23.43 -13.81
C VAL A 221 1.74 -23.07 -13.70
N TYR A 222 0.90 -23.99 -13.24
CA TYR A 222 -0.53 -23.73 -13.07
C TYR A 222 -0.81 -22.69 -11.98
N ILE A 223 -0.16 -22.82 -10.81
CA ILE A 223 -0.30 -21.87 -9.70
C ILE A 223 0.23 -20.49 -10.12
N ASP A 224 1.38 -20.45 -10.79
CA ASP A 224 1.99 -19.23 -11.28
C ASP A 224 1.06 -18.49 -12.27
N HIS A 225 0.54 -19.18 -13.28
CA HIS A 225 -0.39 -18.59 -14.25
C HIS A 225 -1.67 -18.02 -13.61
N ILE A 226 -2.18 -18.71 -12.59
CA ILE A 226 -3.32 -18.24 -11.81
C ILE A 226 -2.94 -16.99 -11.02
N MET A 227 -1.80 -17.01 -10.34
CA MET A 227 -1.34 -15.89 -9.54
C MET A 227 -1.13 -14.65 -10.38
N THR A 228 -0.40 -14.73 -11.50
CA THR A 228 -0.14 -13.57 -12.36
C THR A 228 -1.43 -12.86 -12.77
N ARG A 229 -2.49 -13.62 -13.12
CA ARG A 229 -3.80 -13.06 -13.48
C ARG A 229 -4.54 -12.43 -12.30
N ILE A 230 -4.48 -13.06 -11.12
CA ILE A 230 -5.10 -12.52 -9.91
C ILE A 230 -4.38 -11.22 -9.50
N THR A 231 -3.06 -11.25 -9.47
CA THR A 231 -2.20 -10.12 -9.10
C THR A 231 -2.41 -8.95 -10.05
N LEU A 232 -2.62 -9.20 -11.36
CA LEU A 232 -2.96 -8.14 -12.31
C LEU A 232 -4.22 -7.38 -11.92
N SER A 233 -5.31 -8.11 -11.61
CA SER A 233 -6.56 -7.50 -11.16
C SER A 233 -6.40 -6.76 -9.84
N GLY A 234 -5.66 -7.33 -8.88
CA GLY A 234 -5.36 -6.70 -7.60
C GLY A 234 -4.53 -5.43 -7.74
N ALA A 235 -3.49 -5.45 -8.57
CA ALA A 235 -2.59 -4.33 -8.81
C ALA A 235 -3.30 -3.14 -9.48
N LEU A 236 -4.12 -3.41 -10.51
CA LEU A 236 -4.93 -2.38 -11.15
C LEU A 236 -5.91 -1.74 -10.16
N PHE A 237 -6.55 -2.54 -9.32
CA PHE A 237 -7.46 -2.02 -8.31
C PHE A 237 -6.76 -1.15 -7.26
N LEU A 238 -5.60 -1.58 -6.76
CA LEU A 238 -4.79 -0.78 -5.83
C LEU A 238 -4.36 0.54 -6.46
N ALA A 239 -3.94 0.54 -7.72
CA ALA A 239 -3.59 1.75 -8.45
C ALA A 239 -4.78 2.71 -8.57
N VAL A 240 -5.98 2.21 -8.92
CA VAL A 240 -7.20 3.02 -9.01
C VAL A 240 -7.53 3.67 -7.66
N ILE A 241 -7.51 2.92 -6.55
CA ILE A 241 -7.80 3.47 -5.22
C ILE A 241 -6.77 4.50 -4.80
N ALA A 242 -5.49 4.30 -5.09
CA ALA A 242 -4.45 5.23 -4.69
C ALA A 242 -4.56 6.59 -5.42
N ILE A 243 -5.08 6.60 -6.65
CA ILE A 243 -5.25 7.80 -7.48
C ILE A 243 -6.58 8.51 -7.19
N LEU A 244 -7.61 7.75 -6.83
CA LEU A 244 -8.98 8.23 -6.67
C LEU A 244 -9.10 9.45 -5.73
N PRO A 245 -8.41 9.53 -4.58
CA PRO A 245 -8.42 10.73 -3.73
C PRO A 245 -7.92 11.99 -4.44
N ASN A 246 -6.86 11.89 -5.25
CA ASN A 246 -6.32 13.04 -5.99
C ASN A 246 -7.33 13.56 -7.03
N ILE A 247 -8.05 12.65 -7.69
CA ILE A 247 -9.10 13.00 -8.65
C ILE A 247 -10.28 13.66 -7.92
N LEU A 248 -10.69 13.13 -6.77
CA LEU A 248 -11.77 13.71 -5.98
C LEU A 248 -11.47 15.14 -5.55
N ILE A 249 -10.27 15.40 -5.03
CA ILE A 249 -9.85 16.75 -4.62
C ILE A 249 -9.95 17.73 -5.80
N LYS A 250 -9.54 17.29 -7.00
CA LYS A 250 -9.59 18.12 -8.22
C LYS A 250 -11.03 18.45 -8.66
N ILE A 251 -11.98 17.54 -8.41
CA ILE A 251 -13.39 17.70 -8.80
C ILE A 251 -14.18 18.46 -7.73
N THR A 252 -13.97 18.17 -6.45
CA THR A 252 -14.74 18.75 -5.34
C THR A 252 -14.15 20.06 -4.82
N GLY A 253 -12.89 20.36 -5.12
CA GLY A 253 -12.18 21.54 -4.63
C GLY A 253 -11.87 21.50 -3.13
N ILE A 254 -12.25 20.43 -2.41
CA ILE A 254 -11.98 20.27 -0.98
C ILE A 254 -10.53 19.82 -0.79
N THR A 255 -9.66 20.74 -0.38
CA THR A 255 -8.25 20.45 -0.09
C THR A 255 -8.00 20.04 1.37
N THR A 256 -9.02 20.11 2.23
CA THR A 256 -8.88 19.87 3.68
C THR A 256 -9.00 18.41 4.09
N PHE A 257 -9.59 17.55 3.25
CA PHE A 257 -9.77 16.14 3.59
C PHE A 257 -9.00 15.24 2.62
N TYR A 258 -7.99 14.55 3.14
CA TYR A 258 -7.17 13.59 2.38
C TYR A 258 -7.58 12.16 2.76
N PHE A 259 -8.30 11.47 1.87
CA PHE A 259 -8.45 10.02 1.96
C PHE A 259 -7.17 9.37 1.42
N GLY A 260 -6.46 8.56 2.20
CA GLY A 260 -5.35 7.73 1.70
C GLY A 260 -3.93 8.08 2.15
N GLY A 261 -3.76 9.17 2.91
CA GLY A 261 -2.44 9.64 3.37
C GLY A 261 -1.72 10.52 2.36
#